data_AF-A0A026WUT4-F1
#
_entry.id   AF-A0A026WUT4-F1
#
_cell.length_a   1.000
_cell.length_b   1.000
_cell.length_c   1.000
_cell.angle_alpha   90.00
_cell.angle_beta   90.00
_cell.angle_gamma   90.00
#
_symmetry.space_group_name_H-M   'P 1'
#
loop_
_entity.id
_entity.type
_entity.pdbx_description
1 polymer ?
#
loop_
_entity_poly.entity_id
_entity_poly.type
_entity_poly.pdbx_seq_one_letter_code
_entity_poly.pdbx_strand_id
1 'polypeptide(L)'
;CPKCNSNLEINTSNLTFRCYKVYYEQNNHKKRVKKQCSFQTSAKCDTWFSKSKLDLETVCRLTAYFIMLRPPRQQFLCEELHLSLHSVVDWISFCREVICLFWAEKNSTKLGGPGKIVEIDEAKIGKRKFNCGRIIKGNWIFVRANIPCYGTRTSHLAGYLAEFLFKRVHKFEDRLSSFFCAIAQLYPPKFQDVLEAATST
;
A
#
# COMPACT_ATOMS: atom_id res chain seq x y z
N CYS A 1 -19.96 -18.39 0.58
CA CYS A 1 -18.92 -19.42 0.82
C CYS A 1 -18.64 -20.13 -0.49
N PRO A 2 -17.39 -20.20 -0.96
CA PRO A 2 -17.06 -20.81 -2.25
C PRO A 2 -17.44 -22.29 -2.37
N LYS A 3 -17.49 -23.02 -1.25
CA LYS A 3 -17.83 -24.46 -1.23
C LYS A 3 -19.32 -24.73 -1.06
N CYS A 4 -19.98 -23.95 -0.21
CA CYS A 4 -21.32 -24.27 0.32
C CYS A 4 -22.42 -23.28 -0.18
N ASN A 5 -22.03 -22.27 -0.97
CA ASN A 5 -22.83 -21.11 -1.42
C ASN A 5 -23.64 -20.39 -0.32
N SER A 6 -23.36 -20.65 0.96
CA SER A 6 -24.01 -19.93 2.06
C SER A 6 -23.41 -18.53 2.22
N ASN A 7 -24.23 -17.61 2.70
CA ASN A 7 -23.75 -16.34 3.22
C ASN A 7 -22.78 -16.59 4.39
N LEU A 8 -21.72 -15.79 4.44
CA LEU A 8 -20.70 -15.86 5.47
C LEU A 8 -20.71 -14.54 6.22
N GLU A 9 -20.78 -14.61 7.54
CA GLU A 9 -20.61 -13.45 8.41
C GLU A 9 -19.16 -13.37 8.87
N ILE A 10 -18.63 -12.15 8.95
CA ILE A 10 -17.28 -11.91 9.45
C ILE A 10 -17.29 -11.96 10.98
N ASN A 11 -16.36 -12.72 11.55
CA ASN A 11 -16.05 -12.61 12.95
C ASN A 11 -15.18 -11.35 13.16
N THR A 12 -15.72 -10.34 13.84
CA THR A 12 -15.06 -9.04 14.04
C THR A 12 -13.86 -9.10 14.97
N SER A 13 -13.77 -10.08 15.88
CA SER A 13 -12.63 -10.16 16.81
C SER A 13 -11.36 -10.68 16.14
N ASN A 14 -11.49 -11.69 15.28
CA ASN A 14 -10.36 -12.33 14.63
C ASN A 14 -10.28 -12.04 13.12
N LEU A 15 -11.23 -11.26 12.58
CA LEU A 15 -11.34 -10.95 11.16
C LEU A 15 -11.31 -12.23 10.30
N THR A 16 -12.13 -13.22 10.65
CA THR A 16 -12.21 -14.51 9.94
C THR A 16 -13.63 -14.82 9.48
N PHE A 17 -13.72 -15.47 8.33
CA PHE A 17 -14.95 -16.06 7.79
C PHE A 17 -14.91 -17.58 8.01
N ARG A 18 -16.02 -18.16 8.48
CA ARG A 18 -16.16 -19.61 8.67
C ARG A 18 -17.54 -20.08 8.18
N CYS A 19 -17.60 -21.11 7.33
CA CYS A 19 -18.89 -21.73 6.95
C CYS A 19 -19.34 -22.65 8.11
N TYR A 20 -20.54 -22.40 8.64
CA TYR A 20 -21.19 -23.26 9.63
C TYR A 20 -22.26 -24.18 9.00
N LYS A 21 -22.41 -24.15 7.68
CA LYS A 21 -23.39 -25.00 6.98
C LYS A 21 -23.05 -26.47 7.20
N VAL A 22 -24.08 -27.23 7.57
CA VAL A 22 -24.02 -28.68 7.75
C VAL A 22 -24.82 -29.33 6.63
N TYR A 23 -24.28 -30.41 6.07
CA TYR A 23 -24.96 -31.25 5.08
C TYR A 23 -24.74 -32.74 5.42
N TYR A 24 -25.53 -33.61 4.81
CA TYR A 24 -25.44 -35.05 5.02
C TYR A 24 -24.85 -35.72 3.78
N GLU A 25 -23.77 -36.46 3.94
CA GLU A 25 -23.18 -37.31 2.89
C GLU A 25 -23.36 -38.78 3.26
N GLN A 26 -23.55 -39.63 2.24
CA GLN A 26 -23.49 -41.08 2.45
C GLN A 26 -22.03 -41.52 2.56
N ASN A 27 -21.71 -42.26 3.61
CA ASN A 27 -20.38 -42.83 3.78
C ASN A 27 -20.22 -44.13 2.97
N ASN A 28 -19.00 -44.65 2.85
CA ASN A 28 -18.72 -45.91 2.12
C ASN A 28 -19.59 -47.10 2.59
N HIS A 29 -20.09 -47.06 3.83
CA HIS A 29 -20.99 -48.09 4.39
C HIS A 29 -22.49 -47.74 4.20
N LYS A 30 -22.84 -46.87 3.25
CA LYS A 30 -24.21 -46.40 2.94
C LYS A 30 -24.95 -45.74 4.12
N LYS A 31 -24.26 -45.40 5.21
CA LYS A 31 -24.81 -44.64 6.35
C LYS A 31 -24.78 -43.15 6.05
N ARG A 32 -25.86 -42.42 6.37
CA ARG A 32 -25.89 -40.94 6.29
C ARG A 32 -25.08 -40.35 7.44
N VAL A 33 -24.05 -39.57 7.12
CA VAL A 33 -23.17 -38.91 8.09
C VAL A 33 -23.33 -37.40 7.98
N LYS A 34 -23.50 -36.76 9.13
CA LYS A 34 -23.55 -35.30 9.25
C LYS A 34 -22.13 -34.74 9.09
N LYS A 35 -21.89 -33.91 8.07
CA LYS A 35 -20.63 -33.20 7.86
C LYS A 35 -20.85 -31.69 7.89
N GLN A 36 -19.92 -30.98 8.51
CA GLN A 36 -19.87 -29.52 8.46
C GLN A 36 -18.92 -29.07 7.36
N CYS A 37 -19.25 -27.98 6.68
CA CYS A 37 -18.33 -27.35 5.74
C CYS A 37 -17.04 -26.90 6.47
N SER A 38 -15.88 -27.28 5.93
CA SER A 38 -14.56 -26.95 6.47
C SER A 38 -14.01 -25.61 5.97
N PHE A 39 -14.82 -24.79 5.32
CA PHE A 39 -14.34 -23.52 4.77
C PHE A 39 -14.07 -22.51 5.89
N GLN A 40 -12.82 -22.07 5.97
CA GLN A 40 -12.38 -20.98 6.82
C GLN A 40 -11.34 -20.14 6.07
N THR A 41 -11.43 -18.82 6.19
CA THR A 41 -10.44 -17.89 5.62
C THR A 41 -10.37 -16.61 6.46
N SER A 42 -9.26 -15.87 6.37
CA SER A 42 -9.13 -14.56 7.00
C SER A 42 -9.62 -13.47 6.04
N ALA A 43 -10.26 -12.43 6.57
CA ALA A 43 -10.58 -11.22 5.83
C ALA A 43 -9.33 -10.44 5.37
N LYS A 44 -8.17 -10.70 5.99
CA LYS A 44 -6.89 -10.14 5.55
C LYS A 44 -6.33 -10.84 4.31
N CYS A 45 -6.82 -12.03 3.97
CA CYS A 45 -6.30 -12.81 2.84
C CYS A 45 -6.41 -12.01 1.53
N ASP A 46 -5.35 -12.02 0.73
CA ASP A 46 -5.25 -11.26 -0.53
C ASP A 46 -5.38 -9.73 -0.42
N THR A 47 -5.34 -9.18 0.79
CA THR A 47 -5.30 -7.72 1.02
C THR A 47 -3.87 -7.27 1.34
N TRP A 48 -3.67 -5.95 1.42
CA TRP A 48 -2.44 -5.32 1.92
C TRP A 48 -2.03 -5.80 3.33
N PHE A 49 -2.98 -6.32 4.12
CA PHE A 49 -2.75 -6.84 5.48
C PHE A 49 -2.46 -8.36 5.53
N SER A 50 -2.42 -9.06 4.40
CA SER A 50 -2.35 -10.54 4.35
C SER A 50 -1.14 -11.15 5.05
N LYS A 51 0.02 -10.48 4.98
CA LYS A 51 1.29 -10.96 5.53
C LYS A 51 1.69 -10.26 6.83
N SER A 52 0.87 -9.34 7.34
CA SER A 52 1.18 -8.61 8.55
C SER A 52 0.93 -9.46 9.78
N LYS A 53 1.96 -9.58 10.64
CA LYS A 53 1.81 -10.10 12.02
C LYS A 53 1.31 -9.03 13.00
N LEU A 54 1.28 -7.78 12.56
CA LEU A 54 0.81 -6.66 13.38
C LEU A 54 -0.72 -6.62 13.41
N ASP A 55 -1.23 -6.06 14.50
CA ASP A 55 -2.65 -5.77 14.60
C ASP A 55 -3.06 -4.66 13.62
N LEU A 56 -4.33 -4.70 13.18
CA LEU A 56 -4.87 -3.75 12.23
C LEU A 56 -4.81 -2.32 12.79
N GLU A 57 -5.09 -2.15 14.08
CA GLU A 57 -5.05 -0.84 14.73
C GLU A 57 -3.64 -0.24 14.67
N THR A 58 -2.62 -1.03 15.00
CA THR A 58 -1.21 -0.62 14.95
C THR A 58 -0.81 -0.21 13.55
N VAL A 59 -1.22 -0.98 12.52
CA VAL A 59 -0.91 -0.66 11.13
C VAL A 59 -1.58 0.65 10.72
N CYS A 60 -2.86 0.85 11.05
CA CYS A 60 -3.60 2.06 10.75
C CYS A 60 -2.98 3.31 11.42
N ARG A 61 -2.57 3.20 12.69
CA ARG A 61 -1.85 4.28 13.40
C ARG A 61 -0.51 4.59 12.73
N LEU A 62 0.26 3.56 12.36
CA LEU A 62 1.51 3.73 11.63
C LEU A 62 1.30 4.47 10.31
N THR A 63 0.26 4.09 9.56
CA THR A 63 -0.07 4.73 8.28
C THR A 63 -0.47 6.18 8.47
N ALA A 64 -1.31 6.48 9.48
CA ALA A 64 -1.69 7.84 9.80
C ALA A 64 -0.47 8.70 10.12
N TYR A 65 0.42 8.24 10.99
CA TYR A 65 1.64 8.95 11.33
C TYR A 65 2.58 9.11 10.12
N PHE A 66 2.70 8.12 9.25
CA PHE A 66 3.49 8.22 8.03
C PHE A 66 3.01 9.36 7.10
N ILE A 67 1.69 9.47 6.94
CA ILE A 67 1.04 10.46 6.05
C ILE A 67 1.06 11.86 6.67
N MET A 68 0.82 11.95 7.98
CA MET A 68 0.67 13.25 8.66
C MET A 68 2.01 13.86 9.06
N LEU A 69 2.99 13.06 9.48
CA LEU A 69 4.27 13.55 9.98
C LEU A 69 5.30 13.70 8.86
N ARG A 70 6.09 14.77 8.95
CA ARG A 70 7.30 14.94 8.14
C ARG A 70 8.41 14.05 8.72
N PRO A 71 9.30 13.48 7.90
CA PRO A 71 10.46 12.77 8.43
C PRO A 71 11.45 13.74 9.13
N PRO A 72 12.39 13.23 9.97
CA PRO A 72 12.55 11.84 10.38
C PRO A 72 11.47 11.46 11.41
N ARG A 73 10.91 10.25 11.29
CA ARG A 73 9.77 9.77 12.11
C ARG A 73 9.94 8.36 12.64
N GLN A 74 11.06 7.71 12.33
CA GLN A 74 11.31 6.31 12.66
C GLN A 74 11.41 6.11 14.17
N GLN A 75 12.18 6.95 14.87
CA GLN A 75 12.32 6.88 16.33
C GLN A 75 10.98 7.10 17.04
N PHE A 76 10.26 8.16 16.67
CA PHE A 76 8.91 8.44 17.16
C PHE A 76 7.97 7.24 16.97
N LEU A 77 7.97 6.62 15.80
CA LEU A 77 7.14 5.43 15.54
C LEU A 77 7.55 4.21 16.36
N CYS A 78 8.84 4.03 16.63
CA CYS A 78 9.32 2.94 17.49
C CYS A 78 8.85 3.14 18.93
N GLU A 79 8.92 4.37 19.43
CA GLU A 79 8.52 4.75 20.79
C GLU A 79 7.01 4.64 20.98
N GLU A 80 6.23 5.25 20.07
CA GLU A 80 4.76 5.33 20.18
C GLU A 80 4.05 4.00 19.92
N LEU A 81 4.54 3.21 18.96
CA LEU A 81 3.90 1.94 18.60
C LEU A 81 4.56 0.72 19.27
N HIS A 82 5.61 0.96 20.07
CA HIS A 82 6.43 -0.08 20.69
C HIS A 82 6.90 -1.14 19.68
N LEU A 83 7.25 -0.70 18.48
CA LEU A 83 7.70 -1.56 17.38
C LEU A 83 9.21 -1.56 17.26
N SER A 84 9.76 -2.66 16.77
CA SER A 84 11.17 -2.70 16.39
C SER A 84 11.46 -1.75 15.23
N LEU A 85 12.67 -1.18 15.22
CA LEU A 85 13.12 -0.32 14.11
C LEU A 85 13.01 -1.02 12.75
N HIS A 86 13.33 -2.31 12.70
CA HIS A 86 13.18 -3.12 11.48
C HIS A 86 11.73 -3.15 10.99
N SER A 87 10.79 -3.46 11.89
CA SER A 87 9.36 -3.46 11.55
C SER A 87 8.91 -2.08 11.06
N VAL A 88 9.31 -1.00 11.72
CA VAL A 88 8.95 0.36 11.31
C VAL A 88 9.51 0.69 9.93
N VAL A 89 10.79 0.38 9.67
CA VAL A 89 11.43 0.65 8.36
C VAL A 89 10.74 -0.14 7.24
N ASP A 90 10.38 -1.40 7.48
CA ASP A 90 9.66 -2.23 6.51
C ASP A 90 8.28 -1.64 6.20
N TRP A 91 7.52 -1.27 7.23
CA TRP A 91 6.19 -0.67 7.06
C TRP A 91 6.21 0.67 6.35
N ILE A 92 7.16 1.54 6.68
CA ILE A 92 7.34 2.81 5.97
C ILE A 92 7.71 2.53 4.50
N SER A 93 8.47 1.47 4.21
CA SER A 93 8.80 1.07 2.84
C SER A 93 7.57 0.57 2.08
N PHE A 94 6.71 -0.25 2.71
CA PHE A 94 5.43 -0.64 2.12
C PHE A 94 4.51 0.56 1.85
N CYS A 95 4.46 1.54 2.77
CA CYS A 95 3.67 2.76 2.54
C CYS A 95 4.20 3.57 1.35
N ARG A 96 5.53 3.65 1.21
CA ARG A 96 6.17 4.32 0.06
C ARG A 96 5.91 3.57 -1.24
N GLU A 97 5.90 2.24 -1.22
CA GLU A 97 5.58 1.43 -2.39
C GLU A 97 4.17 1.73 -2.91
N VAL A 98 3.16 1.78 -2.03
CA VAL A 98 1.79 2.15 -2.41
C VAL A 98 1.75 3.53 -3.07
N ILE A 99 2.39 4.55 -2.49
CA ILE A 99 2.39 5.90 -3.08
C ILE A 99 3.18 5.96 -4.39
N CYS A 100 4.33 5.30 -4.46
CA CYS A 100 5.23 5.37 -5.60
C CYS A 100 4.73 4.55 -6.80
N LEU A 101 4.31 3.31 -6.56
CA LEU A 101 3.86 2.42 -7.64
C LEU A 101 2.45 2.77 -8.08
N PHE A 102 1.52 3.01 -7.15
CA PHE A 102 0.14 3.19 -7.54
C PHE A 102 -0.23 4.64 -7.79
N TRP A 103 -0.01 5.52 -6.80
CA TRP A 103 -0.47 6.90 -6.91
C TRP A 103 0.36 7.69 -7.93
N ALA A 104 1.69 7.60 -7.88
CA ALA A 104 2.52 8.36 -8.79
C ALA A 104 2.38 7.90 -10.25
N GLU A 105 2.25 6.60 -10.52
CA GLU A 105 2.04 6.10 -11.88
C GLU A 105 0.70 6.56 -12.46
N LYS A 106 -0.40 6.42 -11.69
CA LYS A 106 -1.73 6.88 -12.11
C LYS A 106 -1.84 8.39 -12.33
N ASN A 107 -1.13 9.19 -11.53
CA ASN A 107 -1.17 10.65 -11.62
C ASN A 107 -0.04 11.22 -12.48
N SER A 108 0.88 10.38 -12.97
CA SER A 108 1.94 10.82 -13.88
C SER A 108 1.38 10.97 -15.29
N THR A 109 1.25 12.21 -15.74
CA THR A 109 1.00 12.50 -17.14
C THR A 109 2.33 12.54 -17.90
N LYS A 110 2.40 11.93 -19.08
CA LYS A 110 3.57 12.01 -19.94
C LYS A 110 3.87 13.48 -20.28
N LEU A 111 5.02 13.96 -19.82
CA LEU A 111 5.54 15.27 -20.17
C LEU A 111 6.16 15.19 -21.57
N GLY A 112 5.50 15.83 -22.55
CA GLY A 112 5.96 15.90 -23.94
C GLY A 112 5.31 14.91 -24.92
N GLY A 113 5.46 15.21 -26.20
CA GLY A 113 4.91 14.48 -27.36
C GLY A 113 5.23 15.22 -28.66
N PRO A 114 5.06 14.61 -29.85
CA PRO A 114 5.31 15.31 -31.11
C PRO A 114 4.47 16.60 -31.18
N GLY A 115 5.12 17.74 -31.37
CA GLY A 115 4.50 19.07 -31.38
C GLY A 115 4.33 19.76 -30.01
N LYS A 116 4.73 19.14 -28.89
CA LYS A 116 4.74 19.78 -27.56
C LYS A 116 6.16 20.17 -27.16
N ILE A 117 6.43 21.48 -27.18
CA ILE A 117 7.63 22.07 -26.58
C ILE A 117 7.36 22.22 -25.08
N VAL A 118 8.13 21.51 -24.25
CA VAL A 118 8.05 21.61 -22.79
C VAL A 118 9.18 22.53 -22.33
N GLU A 119 8.82 23.69 -21.81
CA GLU A 119 9.76 24.60 -21.15
C GLU A 119 10.07 24.09 -19.74
N ILE A 120 11.36 24.00 -19.43
CA ILE A 120 11.85 23.51 -18.14
C ILE A 120 12.47 24.70 -17.42
N ASP A 121 11.71 25.27 -16.47
CA ASP A 121 12.08 26.52 -15.80
C ASP A 121 13.05 26.32 -14.60
N GLU A 122 13.38 25.07 -14.26
CA GLU A 122 14.34 24.72 -13.18
C GLU A 122 15.59 24.03 -13.74
N ALA A 123 16.68 24.80 -13.81
CA ALA A 123 17.90 24.45 -14.52
C ALA A 123 18.77 23.37 -13.83
N LYS A 124 19.25 22.43 -14.65
CA LYS A 124 20.35 21.52 -14.37
C LYS A 124 21.68 22.29 -14.34
N ILE A 125 22.13 22.73 -13.17
CA ILE A 125 23.46 23.35 -13.01
C ILE A 125 24.41 22.34 -12.35
N GLY A 126 25.07 21.54 -13.18
CA GLY A 126 26.24 20.78 -12.76
C GLY A 126 27.51 21.63 -12.90
N LYS A 127 27.84 22.49 -11.93
CA LYS A 127 29.19 23.05 -11.87
C LYS A 127 30.15 21.99 -11.31
N ARG A 128 31.21 21.68 -12.06
CA ARG A 128 32.33 20.87 -11.55
C ARG A 128 33.00 21.64 -10.40
N LYS A 129 33.33 20.97 -9.29
CA LYS A 129 34.27 21.55 -8.32
C LYS A 129 35.66 21.54 -8.98
N PHE A 130 36.18 22.72 -9.35
CA PHE A 130 37.49 22.90 -10.01
C PHE A 130 37.69 22.23 -11.39
N ASN A 131 36.65 21.99 -12.19
CA ASN A 131 36.74 21.31 -13.49
C ASN A 131 37.36 19.89 -13.53
N CYS A 132 37.72 19.33 -12.37
CA CYS A 132 38.39 18.04 -12.23
C CYS A 132 37.53 17.03 -11.46
N GLY A 133 37.62 15.75 -11.82
CA GLY A 133 36.95 14.63 -11.12
C GLY A 133 35.75 14.01 -11.83
N ARG A 134 35.08 13.07 -11.15
CA ARG A 134 33.99 12.22 -11.66
C ARG A 134 32.77 13.05 -12.07
N ILE A 135 32.29 12.83 -13.30
CA ILE A 135 31.01 13.39 -13.76
C ILE A 135 29.88 12.80 -12.91
N ILE A 136 29.30 13.62 -12.05
CA ILE A 136 28.03 13.29 -11.40
C ILE A 136 26.95 13.49 -12.46
N LYS A 137 26.36 12.39 -12.96
CA LYS A 137 25.12 12.45 -13.75
C LYS A 137 24.06 13.07 -12.82
N GLY A 138 23.84 14.38 -12.98
CA GLY A 138 23.03 15.17 -12.06
C GLY A 138 21.55 14.81 -12.14
N ASN A 139 20.98 14.44 -11.00
CA ASN A 139 19.53 14.47 -10.78
C ASN A 139 19.09 15.92 -10.61
N TRP A 140 17.85 16.21 -11.01
CA TRP A 140 17.15 17.49 -10.88
C TRP A 140 17.36 18.16 -9.52
N ILE A 141 18.12 19.27 -9.50
CA ILE A 141 18.64 19.88 -8.26
C ILE A 141 17.53 20.58 -7.48
N PHE A 142 16.58 21.25 -8.14
CA PHE A 142 15.47 21.93 -7.46
C PHE A 142 14.44 20.98 -6.86
N VAL A 143 14.10 19.91 -7.60
CA VAL A 143 13.29 18.82 -7.06
C VAL A 143 13.99 18.20 -5.85
N ARG A 144 15.30 17.96 -5.94
CA ARG A 144 16.09 17.40 -4.83
C ARG A 144 16.25 18.36 -3.64
N ALA A 145 16.32 19.67 -3.87
CA ALA A 145 16.46 20.68 -2.80
C ALA A 145 15.19 20.77 -1.93
N ASN A 146 14.01 20.60 -2.55
CA ASN A 146 12.73 20.59 -1.85
C ASN A 146 12.38 19.23 -1.20
N ILE A 147 13.11 18.16 -1.53
CA ILE A 147 12.97 16.85 -0.91
C ILE A 147 13.97 16.75 0.24
N PRO A 148 13.52 16.72 1.51
CA PRO A 148 14.46 16.61 2.59
C PRO A 148 15.15 15.23 2.57
N CYS A 149 16.47 15.24 2.66
CA CYS A 149 17.34 14.10 2.39
C CYS A 149 17.57 13.27 3.66
N TYR A 150 16.81 12.20 3.84
CA TYR A 150 16.95 11.30 4.99
C TYR A 150 17.71 9.99 4.67
N GLY A 151 18.35 9.89 3.49
CA GLY A 151 19.17 8.75 3.09
C GLY A 151 19.93 8.95 1.77
N THR A 152 21.05 8.25 1.59
CA THR A 152 22.02 8.40 0.47
C THR A 152 21.77 7.48 -0.73
N ARG A 153 20.82 6.54 -0.66
CA ARG A 153 20.56 5.57 -1.74
C ARG A 153 19.62 6.16 -2.81
N THR A 154 20.07 6.11 -4.06
CA THR A 154 19.35 6.63 -5.23
C THR A 154 18.00 5.94 -5.46
N SER A 155 17.85 4.68 -5.07
CA SER A 155 16.62 3.89 -5.22
C SER A 155 15.43 4.43 -4.42
N HIS A 156 15.66 5.16 -3.32
CA HIS A 156 14.57 5.69 -2.50
C HIS A 156 14.08 7.07 -2.96
N LEU A 157 14.78 7.73 -3.89
CA LEU A 157 14.43 9.07 -4.35
C LEU A 157 13.02 9.12 -4.95
N ALA A 158 12.65 8.11 -5.74
CA ALA A 158 11.32 8.02 -6.33
C ALA A 158 10.23 7.96 -5.23
N GLY A 159 10.44 7.15 -4.19
CA GLY A 159 9.53 7.06 -3.06
C GLY A 159 9.42 8.36 -2.26
N TYR A 160 10.54 9.07 -2.03
CA TYR A 160 10.52 10.36 -1.34
C TYR A 160 9.83 11.46 -2.18
N LEU A 161 10.09 11.50 -3.48
CA LEU A 161 9.43 12.42 -4.40
C LEU A 161 7.92 12.14 -4.45
N ALA A 162 7.54 10.87 -4.57
CA ALA A 162 6.13 10.48 -4.60
C ALA A 162 5.43 10.82 -3.27
N GLU A 163 6.07 10.59 -2.10
CA GLU A 163 5.55 11.02 -0.79
C GLU A 163 5.33 12.54 -0.75
N PHE A 164 6.30 13.31 -1.25
CA PHE A 164 6.22 14.78 -1.27
C PHE A 164 5.09 15.28 -2.17
N LEU A 165 4.98 14.75 -3.38
CA LEU A 165 3.93 15.10 -4.33
C LEU A 165 2.55 14.72 -3.81
N PHE A 166 2.41 13.53 -3.22
CA PHE A 166 1.17 13.07 -2.60
C PHE A 166 0.68 14.05 -1.52
N LYS A 167 1.58 14.48 -0.63
CA LYS A 167 1.26 15.44 0.44
C LYS A 167 0.93 16.85 -0.08
N ARG A 168 1.38 17.21 -1.29
CA ARG A 168 1.06 18.48 -1.96
C ARG A 168 -0.28 18.45 -2.68
N VAL A 169 -0.63 17.33 -3.33
CA VAL A 169 -1.89 17.18 -4.06
C VAL A 169 -3.06 17.03 -3.10
N HIS A 170 -2.88 16.26 -2.02
CA HIS A 170 -3.94 15.99 -1.06
C HIS A 170 -3.92 16.95 0.13
N LYS A 171 -5.07 17.58 0.39
CA LYS A 171 -5.33 18.36 1.61
C LYS A 171 -5.13 17.48 2.84
N PHE A 172 -4.72 18.08 3.96
CA PHE A 172 -4.37 17.36 5.19
C PHE A 172 -5.46 16.38 5.65
N GLU A 173 -6.73 16.80 5.59
CA GLU A 173 -7.89 16.02 6.02
C GLU A 173 -8.14 14.79 5.12
N ASP A 174 -7.92 14.92 3.82
CA ASP A 174 -8.23 13.89 2.82
C ASP A 174 -7.08 12.89 2.59
N ARG A 175 -5.89 13.13 3.19
CA ARG A 175 -4.71 12.31 2.87
C ARG A 175 -4.89 10.85 3.27
N LEU A 176 -5.49 10.63 4.44
CA LEU A 176 -5.67 9.29 4.99
C LEU A 176 -6.70 8.50 4.18
N SER A 177 -7.87 9.11 3.91
CA SER A 177 -8.91 8.50 3.07
C SER A 177 -8.39 8.21 1.67
N SER A 178 -7.72 9.17 1.03
CA SER A 178 -7.13 9.01 -0.30
C SER A 178 -6.08 7.90 -0.36
N PHE A 179 -5.27 7.75 0.69
CA PHE A 179 -4.30 6.67 0.78
C PHE A 179 -4.97 5.30 0.92
N PHE A 180 -6.00 5.17 1.76
CA PHE A 180 -6.75 3.91 1.86
C PHE A 180 -7.53 3.58 0.59
N CYS A 181 -8.05 4.58 -0.13
CA CYS A 181 -8.62 4.38 -1.46
C CYS A 181 -7.57 3.85 -2.46
N ALA A 182 -6.33 4.37 -2.41
CA ALA A 182 -5.24 3.87 -3.22
C ALA A 182 -4.90 2.41 -2.88
N ILE A 183 -4.87 2.04 -1.59
CA ILE A 183 -4.68 0.65 -1.16
C ILE A 183 -5.80 -0.25 -1.68
N ALA A 184 -7.06 0.16 -1.53
CA ALA A 184 -8.22 -0.64 -1.92
C ALA A 184 -8.24 -0.94 -3.43
N GLN A 185 -7.80 0.01 -4.25
CA GLN A 185 -7.70 -0.20 -5.69
C GLN A 185 -6.48 -1.05 -6.10
N LEU A 186 -5.38 -0.98 -5.35
CA LEU A 186 -4.18 -1.81 -5.61
C LEU A 186 -4.37 -3.27 -5.16
N TYR A 187 -5.14 -3.49 -4.09
CA TYR A 187 -5.43 -4.79 -3.51
C TYR A 187 -6.95 -5.02 -3.43
N PRO A 188 -7.64 -5.25 -4.56
CA PRO A 188 -9.06 -5.52 -4.55
C PRO A 188 -9.35 -6.86 -3.83
N PRO A 189 -10.38 -6.92 -2.97
CA PRO A 189 -10.73 -8.14 -2.27
C PRO A 189 -11.37 -9.14 -3.25
N LYS A 190 -10.80 -10.33 -3.39
CA LYS A 190 -11.31 -11.39 -4.29
C LYS A 190 -12.74 -11.85 -4.01
N PHE A 191 -13.34 -11.48 -2.87
CA PHE A 191 -14.72 -11.81 -2.56
C PHE A 191 -15.75 -10.97 -3.33
N GLN A 192 -15.31 -9.86 -3.94
CA GLN A 192 -16.19 -8.99 -4.73
C GLN A 192 -16.50 -9.57 -6.12
N ASP A 193 -15.56 -10.35 -6.68
CA ASP A 193 -15.72 -11.01 -8.00
C ASP A 193 -16.91 -12.00 -8.05
N VAL A 194 -17.37 -12.50 -6.90
CA VAL A 194 -18.53 -13.41 -6.82
C VAL A 194 -19.86 -12.65 -6.96
N LEU A 195 -19.91 -11.37 -6.59
CA LEU A 195 -21.11 -10.54 -6.73
C LEU A 195 -21.25 -9.98 -8.15
N GLU A 196 -20.16 -9.56 -8.78
CA GLU A 196 -20.18 -9.05 -10.17
C GLU A 196 -20.38 -10.16 -11.20
N ALA A 197 -19.88 -11.39 -10.94
CA ALA A 197 -20.18 -12.55 -11.78
C ALA A 197 -21.64 -13.02 -11.68
N ALA A 198 -22.34 -12.71 -10.58
CA ALA A 198 -23.75 -13.10 -10.39
C ALA A 198 -24.75 -12.10 -10.99
N THR A 199 -24.33 -10.86 -11.29
CA THR A 199 -25.15 -9.84 -11.93
C THR A 199 -24.95 -9.74 -13.44
N SER A 200 -24.04 -10.54 -14.00
CA SER A 200 -23.67 -10.56 -15.42
C SER A 200 -24.32 -11.70 -16.23
N THR A 201 -25.28 -12.41 -15.64
CA THR A 201 -26.10 -13.47 -16.26
C THR A 201 -27.56 -13.23 -15.98
#